data_AF-A0A5C8B314-F1
#
_entry.id   AF-A0A5C8B314-F1
#
_cell.length_a   1.000
_cell.length_b   1.000
_cell.length_c   1.000
_cell.angle_alpha   90.00
_cell.angle_beta   90.00
_cell.angle_gamma   90.00
#
_symmetry.space_group_name_H-M   'P 1'
#
loop_
_entity.id
_entity.type
_entity.pdbx_description
1 polymer ?
#
loop_
_entity_poly.entity_id
_entity_poly.type
_entity_poly.pdbx_seq_one_letter_code
_entity_poly.pdbx_strand_id
1 'polypeptide(L)'
;MPYLLQVDFPYQGPWGDEMAAAMTGLAQSIAQEPGLIWKIWTENQAAQEAGGIYLFQDLPSAEAYLTMHTQRLKGFGVPHVNGKIFAVNDTLSRIDRAPVTQS
;
A
#
# COMPACT_ATOMS: atom_id res chain seq x y z
N MET A 1 0.54 -15.15 -9.85
CA MET A 1 1.81 -14.92 -9.13
C MET A 1 1.66 -13.58 -8.47
N PRO A 2 1.80 -13.49 -7.14
CA PRO A 2 1.54 -12.25 -6.44
C PRO A 2 2.61 -11.19 -6.73
N TYR A 3 2.18 -9.93 -6.76
CA TYR A 3 3.04 -8.77 -6.95
C TYR A 3 2.94 -7.87 -5.72
N LEU A 4 4.10 -7.41 -5.26
CA LEU A 4 4.20 -6.45 -4.18
C LEU A 4 4.21 -5.05 -4.78
N LEU A 5 3.34 -4.19 -4.28
CA LEU A 5 3.38 -2.76 -4.54
C LEU A 5 3.87 -2.06 -3.26
N GLN A 6 4.92 -1.25 -3.39
CA GLN A 6 5.37 -0.32 -2.36
C GLN A 6 4.92 1.09 -2.75
N VAL A 7 4.29 1.80 -1.83
CA VAL A 7 3.96 3.22 -1.97
C VAL A 7 4.41 3.99 -0.75
N ASP A 8 5.03 5.14 -0.95
CA ASP A 8 5.34 6.12 0.10
C ASP A 8 5.22 7.55 -0.45
N PHE A 9 4.91 8.50 0.44
CA PHE A 9 4.71 9.90 0.09
C PHE A 9 4.89 10.83 1.31
N PRO A 10 5.20 12.13 1.08
CA PRO A 10 5.24 13.12 2.15
C PRO A 10 3.88 13.26 2.84
N TYR A 11 3.88 13.25 4.16
CA TYR A 11 2.68 13.28 4.98
C TYR A 11 2.95 14.00 6.29
N GLN A 12 2.09 14.96 6.65
CA GLN A 12 2.27 15.80 7.84
C GLN A 12 1.45 15.32 9.05
N GLY A 13 0.76 14.19 8.89
CA GLY A 13 -0.21 13.66 9.83
C GLY A 13 -1.66 13.87 9.36
N PRO A 14 -2.64 13.42 10.16
CA PRO A 14 -2.52 12.84 11.52
C PRO A 14 -1.72 11.52 11.60
N TRP A 15 -1.27 11.15 12.80
CA TRP A 15 -0.42 9.95 13.06
C TRP A 15 -1.09 8.97 14.03
N GLY A 16 -0.64 7.71 14.09
CA GLY A 16 -1.15 6.70 15.01
C GLY A 16 -2.68 6.59 15.02
N ASP A 17 -3.29 6.64 16.20
CA ASP A 17 -4.74 6.50 16.39
C ASP A 17 -5.56 7.57 15.67
N GLU A 18 -5.04 8.80 15.56
CA GLU A 18 -5.69 9.87 14.80
C GLU A 18 -5.70 9.56 13.30
N MET A 19 -4.60 8.99 12.78
CA MET A 19 -4.55 8.50 11.41
C MET A 19 -5.55 7.37 11.20
N ALA A 20 -5.65 6.44 12.15
CA ALA A 20 -6.60 5.34 12.09
C ALA A 20 -8.05 5.85 12.02
N ALA A 21 -8.41 6.79 12.89
CA ALA A 21 -9.73 7.41 12.88
C ALA A 21 -10.02 8.14 11.56
N ALA A 22 -9.08 8.94 11.05
CA ALA A 22 -9.23 9.70 9.81
C ALA A 22 -9.26 8.80 8.56
N MET A 23 -8.51 7.70 8.54
CA MET A 23 -8.29 6.87 7.36
C MET A 23 -9.09 5.56 7.35
N THR A 24 -9.95 5.31 8.34
CA THR A 24 -10.77 4.08 8.39
C THR A 24 -11.59 3.85 7.12
N GLY A 25 -12.29 4.88 6.62
CA GLY A 25 -13.07 4.76 5.39
C GLY A 25 -12.19 4.49 4.15
N LEU A 26 -10.98 5.04 4.13
CA LEU A 26 -10.00 4.76 3.08
C LEU A 26 -9.46 3.32 3.18
N ALA A 27 -9.19 2.82 4.38
CA ALA A 27 -8.77 1.43 4.58
C ALA A 27 -9.86 0.44 4.12
N GLN A 28 -11.12 0.74 4.40
CA GLN A 28 -12.27 -0.07 3.96
C GLN A 28 -12.45 -0.06 2.45
N SER A 29 -12.28 1.08 1.77
CA SER A 29 -12.36 1.14 0.31
C SER A 29 -11.20 0.40 -0.35
N ILE A 30 -9.97 0.55 0.18
CA ILE A 30 -8.80 -0.20 -0.30
C ILE A 30 -9.02 -1.70 -0.16
N ALA A 31 -9.58 -2.17 0.95
CA ALA A 31 -9.86 -3.60 1.17
C ALA A 31 -10.83 -4.22 0.14
N GLN A 32 -11.55 -3.40 -0.64
CA GLN A 32 -12.48 -3.84 -1.69
C GLN A 32 -11.86 -3.76 -3.10
N GLU A 33 -10.61 -3.31 -3.23
CA GLU A 33 -9.97 -3.15 -4.53
C GLU A 33 -9.73 -4.51 -5.20
N PRO A 34 -10.03 -4.64 -6.50
CA PRO A 34 -9.83 -5.89 -7.22
C PRO A 34 -8.41 -6.42 -7.10
N GLY A 35 -8.30 -7.69 -6.73
CA GLY A 35 -7.02 -8.40 -6.64
C GLY A 35 -6.14 -8.03 -5.46
N LEU A 36 -6.56 -7.11 -4.57
CA LEU A 36 -5.84 -6.87 -3.31
C LEU A 36 -5.96 -8.08 -2.39
N ILE A 37 -4.84 -8.56 -1.87
CA ILE A 37 -4.79 -9.61 -0.85
C ILE A 37 -4.70 -8.97 0.54
N TRP A 38 -3.74 -8.08 0.73
CA TRP A 38 -3.58 -7.33 1.99
C TRP A 38 -2.78 -6.04 1.77
N LYS A 39 -2.87 -5.15 2.77
CA LYS A 39 -2.05 -3.94 2.90
C LYS A 39 -1.48 -3.85 4.31
N ILE A 40 -0.22 -3.46 4.42
CA ILE A 40 0.40 -2.93 5.63
C ILE A 40 0.44 -1.40 5.49
N TRP A 41 -0.15 -0.69 6.44
CA TRP A 41 -0.01 0.76 6.55
C TRP A 41 1.34 1.11 7.17
N THR A 42 2.02 2.11 6.63
CA THR A 42 3.34 2.54 7.13
C THR A 42 3.30 4.01 7.49
N GLU A 43 3.92 4.36 8.62
CA GLU A 43 4.06 5.72 9.12
C GLU A 43 5.51 5.96 9.57
N ASN A 44 6.03 7.14 9.25
CA ASN A 44 7.32 7.61 9.72
C ASN A 44 7.20 9.10 10.06
N GLN A 45 6.71 9.38 11.26
CA GLN A 45 6.53 10.75 11.74
C GLN A 45 7.85 11.54 11.77
N ALA A 46 8.99 10.90 12.06
CA ALA A 46 10.27 11.60 12.09
C ALA A 46 10.68 12.12 10.71
N ALA A 47 10.42 11.35 9.64
CA ALA A 47 10.69 11.74 8.27
C ALA A 47 9.54 12.50 7.59
N GLN A 48 8.37 12.60 8.25
CA GLN A 48 7.14 13.15 7.68
C GLN A 48 6.72 12.38 6.42
N GLU A 49 6.68 11.05 6.52
CA GLU A 49 6.29 10.14 5.44
C GLU A 49 5.23 9.15 5.91
N ALA A 50 4.31 8.80 5.01
CA ALA A 50 3.38 7.70 5.18
C ALA A 50 3.24 6.91 3.88
N GLY A 51 2.62 5.74 3.95
CA GLY A 51 2.48 4.91 2.78
C GLY A 51 1.80 3.57 3.03
N GLY A 52 2.24 2.59 2.27
CA GLY A 52 1.92 1.21 2.54
C GLY A 52 2.61 0.22 1.63
N ILE A 53 2.64 -1.02 2.11
CA ILE A 53 3.06 -2.19 1.36
C ILE A 53 1.82 -3.01 1.05
N TYR A 54 1.63 -3.34 -0.21
CA TYR A 54 0.44 -4.02 -0.71
C TYR A 54 0.86 -5.32 -1.38
N LEU A 55 0.04 -6.35 -1.25
CA LEU A 55 0.16 -7.56 -2.03
C LEU A 55 -1.07 -7.71 -2.92
N PHE A 56 -0.83 -7.80 -4.23
CA PHE A 56 -1.86 -8.06 -5.23
C PHE A 56 -1.69 -9.46 -5.82
N GLN A 57 -2.79 -10.06 -6.26
CA GLN A 57 -2.81 -11.40 -6.86
C GLN A 57 -2.05 -11.48 -8.20
N ASP A 58 -1.96 -10.36 -8.92
CA ASP A 58 -1.38 -10.24 -10.26
C ASP A 58 -0.88 -8.80 -10.53
N LEU A 59 -0.07 -8.66 -11.59
CA LEU A 59 0.52 -7.39 -12.01
C LEU A 59 -0.53 -6.36 -12.49
N PRO A 60 -1.51 -6.72 -13.35
CA PRO A 60 -2.51 -5.76 -13.82
C PRO A 60 -3.30 -5.10 -12.68
N SER A 61 -3.65 -5.87 -11.64
CA SER A 61 -4.34 -5.33 -10.46
C SER A 61 -3.46 -4.33 -9.71
N ALA A 62 -2.17 -4.62 -9.52
CA ALA A 62 -1.24 -3.72 -8.87
C ALA A 62 -1.02 -2.41 -9.67
N GLU A 63 -0.88 -2.49 -10.99
CA GLU A 63 -0.70 -1.33 -11.88
C GLU A 63 -1.94 -0.44 -11.94
N ALA A 64 -3.13 -1.06 -12.04
CA ALA A 64 -4.40 -0.35 -12.00
C ALA A 64 -4.57 0.40 -10.67
N TYR A 65 -4.31 -0.28 -9.55
CA TYR A 65 -4.40 0.35 -8.23
C TYR A 65 -3.37 1.46 -8.05
N LEU A 66 -2.10 1.26 -8.44
CA LEU A 66 -1.08 2.30 -8.34
C LEU A 66 -1.48 3.56 -9.14
N THR A 67 -2.01 3.38 -10.35
CA THR A 67 -2.48 4.48 -11.19
C THR A 67 -3.60 5.26 -10.52
N MET A 68 -4.67 4.57 -10.09
CA MET A 68 -5.80 5.19 -9.40
C MET A 68 -5.38 5.85 -8.08
N HIS A 69 -4.63 5.13 -7.25
CA HIS A 69 -4.26 5.60 -5.92
C HIS A 69 -3.34 6.81 -5.97
N THR A 70 -2.43 6.87 -6.95
CA THR A 70 -1.59 8.05 -7.20
C THR A 70 -2.45 9.28 -7.49
N GLN A 71 -3.48 9.15 -8.34
CA GLN A 71 -4.40 10.26 -8.63
C GLN A 71 -5.21 10.66 -7.40
N ARG A 72 -5.71 9.69 -6.64
CA ARG A 72 -6.43 9.93 -5.38
C ARG A 72 -5.57 10.71 -4.37
N LEU A 73 -4.31 10.30 -4.17
CA LEU A 73 -3.39 10.98 -3.25
C LEU A 73 -3.06 12.40 -3.69
N LYS A 74 -2.82 12.61 -5.00
CA LYS A 74 -2.65 13.96 -5.55
C LYS A 74 -3.89 14.83 -5.33
N GLY A 75 -5.09 14.25 -5.45
CA GLY A 75 -6.35 14.91 -5.10
C GLY A 75 -6.45 15.33 -3.62
N PHE A 76 -5.72 14.65 -2.72
CA PHE A 76 -5.59 15.03 -1.31
C PHE A 76 -4.47 16.05 -1.04
N GLY A 77 -3.85 16.60 -2.09
CA GLY A 77 -2.76 17.57 -1.98
C GLY A 77 -1.38 16.96 -1.75
N VAL A 78 -1.23 15.63 -1.91
CA VAL A 78 0.08 14.99 -1.86
C VAL A 78 0.87 15.39 -3.11
N PRO A 79 2.01 16.09 -2.98
CA PRO A 79 2.70 16.67 -4.13
C PRO A 79 3.40 15.62 -5.00
N HIS A 80 3.86 14.54 -4.37
CA HIS A 80 4.57 13.46 -5.05
C HIS A 80 4.27 12.12 -4.38
N VAL A 81 4.21 11.05 -5.18
CA VAL A 81 3.95 9.68 -4.73
C VAL A 81 5.03 8.80 -5.33
N ASN A 82 5.77 8.10 -4.48
CA ASN A 82 6.68 7.05 -4.90
C ASN A 82 5.90 5.74 -5.03
N GLY A 83 6.07 5.03 -6.14
CA GLY A 83 5.43 3.74 -6.38
C GLY A 83 6.40 2.77 -7.05
N LYS A 84 6.54 1.56 -6.51
CA LYS A 84 7.36 0.49 -7.09
C LYS A 84 6.62 -0.83 -7.05
N ILE A 85 6.67 -1.58 -8.14
CA ILE A 85 6.04 -2.89 -8.25
C ILE A 85 7.12 -3.95 -8.44
N PHE A 86 7.03 -5.05 -7.69
CA PHE A 86 7.96 -6.17 -7.74
C PHE A 86 7.20 -7.49 -7.83
N ALA A 87 7.74 -8.43 -8.61
CA ALA A 87 7.33 -9.82 -8.51
C ALA A 87 7.84 -10.38 -7.16
N VAL A 88 7.00 -11.15 -6.47
CA VAL A 88 7.38 -11.73 -5.18
C VAL A 88 8.20 -13.00 -5.38
N ASN A 89 9.37 -13.07 -4.71
CA ASN A 89 10.12 -14.32 -4.58
C ASN A 89 9.54 -15.15 -3.43
N ASP A 90 8.51 -15.89 -3.79
CA ASP A 90 7.67 -16.65 -2.88
C ASP A 90 8.43 -17.68 -2.00
N THR A 91 9.43 -18.37 -2.54
CA THR A 91 10.26 -19.32 -1.77
C THR A 91 11.05 -18.64 -0.67
N LEU A 92 11.73 -17.52 -0.98
CA LEU A 92 12.51 -16.78 0.02
C LEU A 92 11.59 -16.10 1.02
N SER A 93 10.49 -15.50 0.55
CA SER A 93 9.51 -14.82 1.40
C SER A 93 8.89 -15.73 2.45
N ARG A 94 8.67 -17.02 2.15
CA ARG A 94 8.20 -17.99 3.15
C ARG A 94 9.20 -18.25 4.27
N ILE A 95 10.51 -18.31 3.97
CA ILE A 95 11.55 -18.53 4.99
C ILE A 95 11.49 -17.41 6.04
N ASP A 96 11.29 -16.18 5.58
CA ASP A 96 11.21 -14.98 6.41
C ASP A 96 9.77 -14.63 6.83
N ARG A 97 8.86 -15.61 6.76
CA ARG A 97 7.49 -15.57 7.34
C ARG A 97 6.56 -14.52 6.73
N ALA A 98 6.83 -14.08 5.50
CA ALA A 98 5.95 -13.14 4.83
C ALA A 98 4.54 -13.75 4.67
N PRO A 99 3.47 -12.95 4.79
CA PRO A 99 2.10 -13.39 4.58
C PRO A 99 1.77 -13.54 3.08
N VAL A 100 2.65 -14.19 2.33
CA VAL A 100 2.44 -14.50 0.91
C VAL A 100 1.51 -15.71 0.86
N THR A 101 0.20 -15.45 0.90
CA THR A 101 -0.81 -16.52 0.90
C THR A 101 -0.63 -17.38 -0.35
N GLN A 102 -0.30 -18.65 -0.12
CA GLN A 102 -0.60 -19.75 -1.03
C GLN A 102 -1.69 -20.59 -0.37
N SER A 103 -2.80 -20.74 -1.06
CA SER A 103 -3.59 -21.97 -1.00
C SER A 103 -3.49 -22.62 -2.36
#